data_AF-A0A225UL12-F1
#
_entry.id   AF-A0A225UL12-F1
#
_cell.length_a   1.000
_cell.length_b   1.000
_cell.length_c   1.000
_cell.angle_alpha   90.00
_cell.angle_beta   90.00
_cell.angle_gamma   90.00
#
_symmetry.space_group_name_H-M   'P 1'
#
loop_
_entity.id
_entity.type
_entity.pdbx_description
1 polymer ?
#
loop_
_entity_poly.entity_id
_entity_poly.type
_entity_poly.pdbx_seq_one_letter_code
_entity_poly.pdbx_strand_id
1 'polypeptide(L)'
;MNTGAILAAAAMALAAITAPTQVDAAECSTLTLVVTLLPLLTDANTCALNTGYSLYPFTGLPTDDELALICADTTCTKVLREAVALDLPDCTVTYDGVAYNVKDEITLYATACSVAR
;
A
#
# COMPACT_ATOMS: atom_id res chain seq x y z
N MET A 1 -24.07 -5.40 -73.34
CA MET A 1 -24.89 -5.24 -72.11
C MET A 1 -24.67 -6.51 -71.28
N ASN A 2 -24.27 -6.52 -70.02
CA ASN A 2 -23.83 -5.51 -69.06
C ASN A 2 -23.28 -6.29 -67.84
N THR A 3 -22.22 -5.79 -67.19
CA THR A 3 -21.94 -5.80 -65.73
C THR A 3 -22.18 -7.09 -64.90
N GLY A 4 -21.30 -7.51 -64.00
CA GLY A 4 -20.24 -6.80 -63.31
C GLY A 4 -19.67 -7.67 -62.18
N ALA A 5 -18.44 -7.37 -61.81
CA ALA A 5 -17.70 -8.00 -60.72
C ALA A 5 -18.28 -7.63 -59.35
N ILE A 6 -18.17 -8.53 -58.37
CA ILE A 6 -18.15 -8.13 -56.96
C ILE A 6 -17.12 -9.02 -56.22
N LEU A 7 -15.97 -8.43 -55.95
CA LEU A 7 -14.96 -8.95 -55.02
C LEU A 7 -15.44 -8.64 -53.61
N ALA A 8 -15.72 -9.68 -52.81
CA ALA A 8 -15.95 -9.52 -51.37
C ALA A 8 -14.60 -9.63 -50.65
N ALA A 9 -13.94 -8.48 -50.44
CA ALA A 9 -12.79 -8.39 -49.55
C ALA A 9 -13.28 -8.34 -48.10
N ALA A 10 -13.15 -9.44 -47.37
CA ALA A 10 -13.39 -9.47 -45.93
C ALA A 10 -12.19 -8.84 -45.21
N ALA A 11 -12.32 -7.58 -44.80
CA ALA A 11 -11.37 -6.93 -43.91
C ALA A 11 -11.58 -7.48 -42.49
N MET A 12 -10.70 -8.39 -42.06
CA MET A 12 -10.60 -8.79 -40.65
C MET A 12 -9.97 -7.64 -39.88
N ALA A 13 -10.78 -6.87 -39.16
CA ALA A 13 -10.30 -5.92 -38.18
C ALA A 13 -9.70 -6.70 -37.01
N LEU A 14 -8.37 -6.75 -36.94
CA LEU A 14 -7.63 -7.31 -35.81
C LEU A 14 -7.72 -6.29 -34.67
N ALA A 15 -8.68 -6.47 -33.75
CA ALA A 15 -8.72 -5.70 -32.51
C ALA A 15 -7.46 -6.05 -31.70
N ALA A 16 -6.53 -5.11 -31.60
CA ALA A 16 -5.37 -5.24 -30.72
C ALA A 16 -5.88 -5.26 -29.27
N ILE A 17 -5.89 -6.45 -28.67
CA ILE A 17 -6.13 -6.61 -27.24
C ILE A 17 -4.88 -6.08 -26.53
N THR A 18 -4.91 -4.82 -26.11
CA THR A 18 -3.89 -4.28 -25.20
C THR A 18 -4.12 -4.94 -23.84
N ALA A 19 -3.34 -5.97 -23.53
CA ALA A 19 -3.25 -6.48 -22.16
C ALA A 19 -2.82 -5.32 -21.24
N PRO A 20 -3.40 -5.18 -20.04
CA PRO A 20 -2.91 -4.19 -19.09
C PRO A 20 -1.45 -4.50 -18.80
N THR A 21 -0.56 -3.54 -19.05
CA THR A 21 0.81 -3.59 -18.55
C THR A 21 0.73 -3.66 -17.03
N GLN A 22 1.23 -4.73 -16.43
CA GLN A 22 1.37 -4.82 -14.98
C GLN A 22 2.30 -3.67 -14.57
N VAL A 23 1.74 -2.65 -13.94
CA VAL A 23 2.52 -1.59 -13.31
C VAL A 23 2.91 -2.15 -11.96
N ASP A 24 4.10 -2.73 -11.87
CA ASP A 24 4.70 -3.01 -10.57
C ASP A 24 4.76 -1.68 -9.80
N ALA A 25 4.23 -1.68 -8.58
CA ALA A 25 4.30 -0.50 -7.73
C ALA A 25 5.77 -0.15 -7.49
N ALA A 26 6.12 1.13 -7.59
CA ALA A 26 7.50 1.55 -7.39
C ALA A 26 7.98 1.10 -6.00
N GLU A 27 9.18 0.51 -5.93
CA GLU A 27 9.79 0.20 -4.63
C GLU A 27 10.08 1.49 -3.87
N CYS A 28 9.78 1.50 -2.57
CA CYS A 28 10.08 2.63 -1.72
C CYS A 28 11.59 2.83 -1.61
N SER A 29 12.04 4.07 -1.83
CA SER A 29 13.30 4.52 -1.29
C SER A 29 13.25 4.35 0.24
N THR A 30 14.04 3.42 0.76
CA THR A 30 14.13 3.15 2.21
C THR A 30 14.43 4.43 2.98
N LEU A 31 15.30 5.29 2.44
CA LEU A 31 15.62 6.59 3.03
C LEU A 31 14.43 7.54 3.09
N THR A 32 13.58 7.57 2.06
CA THR A 32 12.40 8.45 2.05
C THR A 32 11.42 8.01 3.14
N LEU A 33 11.11 6.72 3.23
CA LEU A 33 10.20 6.20 4.24
C LEU A 33 10.75 6.41 5.66
N VAL A 34 12.06 6.19 5.87
CA VAL A 34 12.77 6.47 7.13
C VAL A 34 12.63 7.94 7.54
N VAL A 35 12.91 8.87 6.62
CA VAL A 35 12.87 10.31 6.91
C VAL A 35 11.45 10.76 7.21
N THR A 36 10.45 10.28 6.47
CA THR A 36 9.05 10.64 6.71
C THR A 36 8.57 10.15 8.07
N LEU A 37 8.93 8.94 8.50
CA LEU A 37 8.49 8.36 9.78
C LEU A 37 9.34 8.77 10.99
N LEU A 38 10.51 9.38 10.77
CA LEU A 38 11.44 9.78 11.84
C LEU A 38 10.79 10.59 12.99
N PRO A 39 9.87 11.54 12.74
CA PRO A 39 9.20 12.28 13.82
C PRO A 39 8.42 11.39 14.79
N LEU A 40 8.00 10.19 14.36
CA LEU A 40 7.20 9.26 15.14
C LEU A 40 8.03 8.19 15.84
N LEU A 41 9.36 8.17 15.63
CA LEU A 41 10.21 7.04 16.02
C LEU A 41 10.08 6.65 17.50
N THR A 42 10.06 7.63 18.41
CA THR A 42 9.94 7.37 19.86
C THR A 42 8.61 6.70 20.21
N ASP A 43 7.51 7.21 19.66
CA ASP A 43 6.18 6.67 19.94
C ASP A 43 5.96 5.34 19.23
N ALA A 44 6.50 5.17 18.02
CA ALA A 44 6.47 3.90 17.28
C ALA A 44 7.22 2.79 18.04
N ASN A 45 8.39 3.09 18.61
CA ASN A 45 9.13 2.15 19.45
C ASN A 45 8.36 1.80 20.73
N THR A 46 7.72 2.79 21.36
CA THR A 46 6.89 2.57 22.55
C THR A 46 5.68 1.68 22.22
N CYS A 47 5.02 1.95 21.09
CA CYS A 47 3.94 1.11 20.58
C CYS A 47 4.38 -0.35 20.37
N ALA A 48 5.55 -0.55 19.76
CA ALA A 48 6.10 -1.89 19.54
C ALA A 48 6.39 -2.63 20.86
N LEU A 49 6.92 -1.94 21.86
CA LEU A 49 7.13 -2.53 23.19
C LEU A 49 5.82 -2.93 23.88
N ASN A 50 4.76 -2.15 23.69
CA ASN A 50 3.47 -2.41 24.32
C ASN A 50 2.66 -3.52 23.63
N THR A 51 2.86 -3.71 22.33
CA THR A 51 2.00 -4.58 21.50
C THR A 51 2.69 -5.81 20.92
N GLY A 52 4.02 -5.80 20.86
CA GLY A 52 4.81 -6.81 20.16
C GLY A 52 4.99 -6.55 18.66
N TYR A 53 4.28 -5.57 18.09
CA TYR A 53 4.30 -5.29 16.64
C TYR A 53 5.07 -4.02 16.28
N SER A 54 6.00 -4.13 15.32
CA SER A 54 6.76 -3.00 14.80
C SER A 54 6.08 -2.39 13.57
N LEU A 55 5.40 -1.25 13.80
CA LEU A 55 4.94 -0.35 12.72
C LEU A 55 6.12 0.21 11.91
N TYR A 56 7.25 0.46 12.57
CA TYR A 56 8.47 0.97 11.96
C TYR A 56 9.73 0.41 12.67
N PRO A 57 10.72 -0.14 11.93
CA PRO A 57 10.64 -0.48 10.50
C PRO A 57 9.50 -1.48 10.23
N PHE A 58 8.94 -1.46 9.02
CA PHE A 58 7.81 -2.32 8.68
C PHE A 58 8.22 -3.80 8.73
N THR A 59 7.42 -4.63 9.40
CA THR A 59 7.72 -6.05 9.67
C THR A 59 6.62 -6.99 9.15
N GLY A 60 5.90 -6.58 8.10
CA GLY A 60 4.74 -7.30 7.60
C GLY A 60 3.45 -6.84 8.27
N LEU A 61 2.37 -7.61 8.10
CA LEU A 61 1.07 -7.32 8.69
C LEU A 61 1.03 -7.77 10.17
N PRO A 62 0.36 -7.03 11.07
CA PRO A 62 0.08 -7.51 12.42
C PRO A 62 -0.89 -8.70 12.35
N THR A 63 -0.79 -9.59 13.32
CA THR A 63 -1.85 -10.56 13.62
C THR A 63 -3.10 -9.84 14.15
N ASP A 64 -4.24 -10.54 14.16
CA ASP A 64 -5.49 -9.98 14.72
C ASP A 64 -5.34 -9.58 16.20
N ASP A 65 -4.61 -10.38 16.98
CA ASP A 65 -4.34 -10.11 18.40
C ASP A 65 -3.44 -8.87 18.57
N GLU A 66 -2.39 -8.74 17.76
CA GLU A 66 -1.53 -7.55 17.76
C GLU A 66 -2.31 -6.31 17.33
N LEU A 67 -3.16 -6.40 16.30
CA LEU A 67 -3.99 -5.28 15.87
C LEU A 67 -4.97 -4.85 16.96
N ALA A 68 -5.56 -5.80 17.70
CA ALA A 68 -6.40 -5.48 18.85
C ALA A 68 -5.62 -4.72 19.94
N LEU A 69 -4.37 -5.12 20.22
CA LEU A 69 -3.48 -4.42 21.16
C LEU A 69 -3.11 -3.01 20.66
N ILE A 70 -2.79 -2.87 19.37
CA ILE A 70 -2.49 -1.58 18.72
C ILE A 70 -3.68 -0.62 18.87
N CYS A 71 -4.91 -1.10 18.63
CA CYS A 71 -6.10 -0.25 18.75
C CYS A 71 -6.45 0.11 20.21
N ALA A 72 -6.05 -0.71 21.18
CA ALA A 72 -6.27 -0.45 22.60
C ALA A 72 -5.23 0.50 23.21
N ASP A 73 -4.05 0.62 22.61
CA ASP A 73 -2.94 1.43 23.12
C ASP A 73 -2.99 2.89 22.61
N THR A 74 -2.92 3.85 23.53
CA THR A 74 -3.02 5.29 23.20
C THR A 74 -1.81 5.82 22.44
N THR A 75 -0.64 5.22 22.65
CA THR A 75 0.59 5.61 21.94
C THR A 75 0.53 5.09 20.52
N CYS A 76 0.12 3.83 20.32
CA CYS A 76 -0.09 3.25 19.00
C CYS A 76 -1.13 4.02 18.17
N THR A 77 -2.30 4.32 18.76
CA THR A 77 -3.35 5.08 18.06
C THR A 77 -2.93 6.53 17.76
N LYS A 78 -2.05 7.14 18.57
CA LYS A 78 -1.38 8.41 18.24
C LYS A 78 -0.47 8.26 17.03
N VAL A 79 0.39 7.24 17.01
CA VAL A 79 1.30 6.95 15.86
C VAL A 79 0.51 6.78 14.58
N LEU A 80 -0.56 5.97 14.57
CA LEU A 80 -1.38 5.73 13.39
C LEU A 80 -1.98 7.03 12.83
N ARG A 81 -2.59 7.85 13.71
CA ARG A 81 -3.17 9.13 13.31
C ARG A 81 -2.13 10.08 12.73
N GLU A 82 -0.97 10.19 13.36
CA GLU A 82 0.10 11.08 12.90
C GLU A 82 0.77 10.56 11.62
N ALA A 83 0.91 9.25 11.47
CA ALA A 83 1.47 8.64 10.26
C ALA A 83 0.59 8.86 9.03
N VAL A 84 -0.75 8.76 9.17
CA VAL A 84 -1.69 9.12 8.11
C VAL A 84 -1.52 10.59 7.68
N ALA A 85 -1.19 11.47 8.62
CA ALA A 85 -1.01 12.90 8.35
C ALA A 85 0.37 13.27 7.74
N LEU A 86 1.34 12.36 7.70
CA LEU A 86 2.71 12.62 7.22
C LEU A 86 2.87 12.50 5.69
N ASP A 87 1.79 12.30 4.94
CA ASP A 87 1.78 12.05 3.49
C ASP A 87 2.85 11.02 3.08
N LEU A 88 2.67 9.79 3.57
CA LEU A 88 3.59 8.70 3.24
C LEU A 88 3.66 8.47 1.72
N PRO A 89 4.85 8.12 1.20
CA PRO A 89 5.02 7.85 -0.21
C PRO A 89 4.16 6.66 -0.64
N ASP A 90 3.55 6.77 -1.81
CA ASP A 90 2.76 5.72 -2.43
C ASP A 90 3.69 4.75 -3.19
N CYS A 91 4.28 3.81 -2.45
CA CYS A 91 5.30 2.88 -2.92
C CYS A 91 5.27 1.61 -2.07
N THR A 92 5.96 0.56 -2.53
CA THR A 92 5.99 -0.74 -1.83
C THR A 92 7.29 -1.04 -1.11
N VAL A 93 7.19 -1.73 0.01
CA VAL A 93 8.31 -2.42 0.68
C VAL A 93 8.10 -3.91 0.59
N THR A 94 9.16 -4.67 0.33
CA THR A 94 9.09 -6.13 0.29
C THR A 94 9.44 -6.70 1.67
N TYR A 95 8.52 -7.47 2.24
CA TYR A 95 8.72 -8.24 3.47
C TYR A 95 8.35 -9.70 3.22
N ASP A 96 9.26 -10.63 3.52
CA ASP A 96 9.11 -12.07 3.26
C ASP A 96 8.62 -12.43 1.84
N GLY A 97 9.09 -11.67 0.84
CA GLY A 97 8.75 -11.88 -0.57
C GLY A 97 7.38 -11.33 -0.98
N VAL A 98 6.68 -10.63 -0.09
CA VAL A 98 5.40 -9.95 -0.37
C VAL A 98 5.61 -8.45 -0.36
N ALA A 99 5.10 -7.78 -1.39
CA ALA A 99 5.15 -6.32 -1.50
C ALA A 99 3.95 -5.69 -0.79
N TYR A 100 4.22 -4.73 0.10
CA TYR A 100 3.21 -4.00 0.88
C TYR A 100 3.35 -2.50 0.66
N ASN A 101 2.23 -1.82 0.48
CA ASN A 101 2.21 -0.37 0.47
C ASN A 101 2.00 0.16 1.89
N VAL A 102 3.07 0.65 2.52
CA VAL A 102 3.05 1.07 3.93
C VAL A 102 2.03 2.19 4.18
N LYS A 103 1.78 3.07 3.19
CA LYS A 103 0.75 4.10 3.27
C LYS A 103 -0.64 3.47 3.40
N ASP A 104 -0.93 2.49 2.55
CA ASP A 104 -2.23 1.80 2.53
C ASP A 104 -2.43 1.00 3.83
N GLU A 105 -1.40 0.26 4.27
CA GLU A 105 -1.46 -0.52 5.51
C GLU A 105 -1.69 0.36 6.74
N ILE A 106 -0.95 1.47 6.86
CA ILE A 106 -1.16 2.43 7.97
C ILE A 106 -2.57 3.03 7.93
N THR A 107 -3.08 3.34 6.74
CA THR A 107 -4.45 3.85 6.57
C THR A 107 -5.49 2.80 6.97
N LEU A 108 -5.25 1.53 6.63
CA LEU A 108 -6.10 0.42 7.01
C LEU A 108 -6.13 0.22 8.52
N TYR A 109 -4.96 0.21 9.18
CA TYR A 109 -4.88 0.09 10.64
C TYR A 109 -5.54 1.28 11.35
N ALA A 110 -5.29 2.51 10.87
CA ALA A 110 -5.92 3.70 11.41
C ALA A 110 -7.46 3.65 11.27
N THR A 111 -7.96 3.11 10.15
CA THR A 111 -9.40 2.91 9.92
C THR A 111 -9.95 1.84 10.86
N ALA A 112 -9.28 0.69 10.98
CA ALA A 112 -9.67 -0.40 11.88
C ALA A 112 -9.75 0.07 13.34
N CYS A 113 -8.77 0.88 13.78
CA CYS A 113 -8.76 1.48 15.10
C CYS A 113 -9.63 2.74 15.25
N SER A 114 -10.37 3.14 14.20
CA SER A 114 -11.25 4.34 14.20
C SER A 114 -10.51 5.65 14.53
N VAL A 115 -9.27 5.80 14.05
CA VAL A 115 -8.42 6.99 14.25
C VAL A 115 -7.93 7.65 12.96
N ALA A 116 -8.34 7.15 11.79
CA ALA A 116 -8.19 7.86 10.52
C ALA A 116 -9.01 9.17 10.58
N ARG A 117 -8.35 10.32 10.41
CA ARG A 117 -8.99 11.64 10.41
C ARG A 117 -8.47 12.47 9.26
#